data_AF-A0A5E4HUG3-F1
#
_entry.id   AF-A0A5E4HUG3-F1
#
_cell.length_a   1.000
_cell.length_b   1.000
_cell.length_c   1.000
_cell.angle_alpha   90.00
_cell.angle_beta   90.00
_cell.angle_gamma   90.00
#
_symmetry.space_group_name_H-M   'P 1'
#
loop_
_entity.id
_entity.type
_entity.pdbx_description
1 polymer ?
#
loop_
_entity_poly.entity_id
_entity_poly.type
_entity_poly.pdbx_seq_one_letter_code
_entity_poly.pdbx_strand_id
1 'polypeptide(L)'
;MANEFPFEISPMFEGERVRKDDMFVELAGPKSRGFELVRAAGLDEIEDGKFTLIGPDLSQMQDGSRHPYAMIYRVAGKLLEPDLEAIVERRNHDFPNYI
;
A
#
# COMPACT_ATOMS: atom_id res chain seq x y z
N MET A 1 8.98 6.75 16.22
CA MET A 1 8.74 5.72 15.18
C MET A 1 8.06 4.50 15.79
N ALA A 2 8.68 3.72 16.68
CA ALA A 2 8.05 2.51 17.25
C ALA A 2 6.78 2.75 18.12
N ASN A 3 6.51 3.98 18.58
CA ASN A 3 5.31 4.30 19.39
C ASN A 3 4.11 4.80 18.58
N GLU A 4 4.21 4.93 17.25
CA GLU A 4 3.17 5.51 16.40
C GLU A 4 2.30 4.45 15.71
N PHE A 5 2.85 3.26 15.49
CA PHE A 5 2.18 2.15 14.82
C PHE A 5 2.14 0.93 15.75
N PRO A 6 1.11 0.07 15.64
CA PRO A 6 1.00 -1.13 16.46
C PRO A 6 1.98 -2.26 16.07
N PHE A 7 2.78 -2.05 15.02
CA PHE A 7 3.72 -3.01 14.45
C PHE A 7 5.13 -2.42 14.40
N GLU A 8 6.14 -3.29 14.47
CA GLU A 8 7.51 -2.90 14.16
C GLU A 8 7.65 -2.73 12.64
N ILE A 9 8.41 -1.73 12.20
CA ILE A 9 8.66 -1.49 10.77
C ILE A 9 10.16 -1.56 10.53
N SER A 10 10.61 -2.56 9.78
CA SER A 10 12.01 -2.84 9.52
C SER A 10 12.21 -3.60 8.20
N PRO A 11 13.24 -3.26 7.39
CA PRO A 11 13.64 -4.04 6.22
C PRO A 11 13.98 -5.50 6.52
N MET A 12 14.23 -5.86 7.79
CA MET A 12 14.47 -7.23 8.22
C MET A 12 13.27 -8.16 7.98
N PHE A 13 12.05 -7.62 7.94
CA PHE A 13 10.82 -8.40 7.74
C PHE A 13 10.49 -8.67 6.27
N GLU A 14 11.22 -8.07 5.31
CA GLU A 14 10.94 -8.17 3.86
C GLU A 14 10.83 -9.62 3.35
N GLY A 15 11.56 -10.55 3.97
CA GLY A 15 11.56 -11.96 3.60
C GLY A 15 10.46 -12.81 4.24
N GLU A 16 9.59 -12.23 5.07
CA GLU A 16 8.52 -12.95 5.74
C GLU A 16 7.52 -13.54 4.74
N ARG A 17 6.95 -14.70 5.09
CA ARG A 17 5.95 -15.37 4.26
C ARG A 17 4.72 -15.71 5.10
N VAL A 18 3.61 -15.07 4.79
CA VAL A 18 2.30 -15.41 5.35
C VAL A 18 1.74 -16.64 4.65
N ARG A 19 1.59 -17.74 5.38
CA ARG A 19 0.99 -18.99 4.84
C ARG A 19 -0.52 -18.94 4.97
N LYS A 20 -1.21 -19.83 4.25
CA LYS A 20 -2.68 -19.88 4.22
C LYS A 20 -3.31 -19.98 5.62
N ASP A 21 -2.71 -20.76 6.51
CA ASP A 21 -3.25 -20.97 7.86
C ASP A 21 -3.02 -19.76 8.79
N ASP A 22 -2.10 -18.87 8.41
CA ASP A 22 -1.76 -17.64 9.14
C ASP A 22 -2.34 -16.38 8.46
N MET A 23 -3.02 -16.54 7.31
CA MET A 23 -3.53 -15.43 6.50
C MET A 23 -4.95 -15.05 6.90
N PHE A 24 -5.13 -13.81 7.36
CA PHE A 24 -6.46 -13.27 7.67
C PHE A 24 -7.27 -12.89 6.41
N VAL A 25 -6.68 -12.16 5.47
CA VAL A 25 -7.33 -11.80 4.19
C VAL A 25 -6.34 -11.80 3.04
N GLU A 26 -6.82 -12.07 1.83
CA GLU A 26 -6.05 -11.89 0.60
C GLU A 26 -6.56 -10.64 -0.14
N LEU A 27 -5.71 -9.62 -0.23
CA LEU A 27 -5.99 -8.41 -0.99
C LEU A 27 -5.43 -8.58 -2.40
N ALA A 28 -6.31 -8.52 -3.41
CA ALA A 28 -5.99 -8.81 -4.80
C ALA A 28 -5.43 -10.25 -5.02
N GLY A 29 -4.29 -10.39 -5.67
CA GLY A 29 -3.69 -11.67 -6.07
C GLY A 29 -4.28 -12.27 -7.36
N PRO A 30 -3.81 -13.44 -7.82
CA PRO A 30 -4.18 -14.02 -9.11
C PRO A 30 -5.67 -14.35 -9.28
N LYS A 31 -6.41 -14.40 -8.17
CA LYS A 31 -7.84 -14.76 -8.11
C LYS A 31 -8.74 -13.56 -7.78
N SER A 32 -8.19 -12.36 -7.71
CA SER A 32 -8.95 -11.11 -7.54
C SER A 32 -8.30 -10.00 -8.37
N ARG A 33 -8.95 -8.84 -8.42
CA ARG A 33 -8.41 -7.68 -9.14
C ARG A 33 -7.61 -6.84 -8.17
N GLY A 34 -6.44 -6.40 -8.61
CA GLY A 34 -5.77 -5.31 -7.96
C GLY A 34 -4.76 -4.64 -8.85
N PHE A 35 -4.43 -3.41 -8.45
CA PHE A 35 -3.43 -2.61 -9.11
C PHE A 35 -2.83 -1.63 -8.10
N GLU A 36 -1.63 -1.18 -8.39
CA GLU A 36 -1.02 -0.04 -7.75
C GLU A 36 -0.85 1.06 -8.81
N LEU A 37 -0.97 2.30 -8.38
CA LEU A 37 -0.83 3.45 -9.26
C LEU A 37 -0.24 4.63 -8.50
N VAL A 38 0.89 5.13 -8.99
CA VAL A 38 1.48 6.39 -8.56
C VAL A 38 1.27 7.45 -9.65
N ARG A 39 0.79 8.63 -9.26
CA ARG A 39 0.60 9.77 -10.16
C ARG A 39 1.25 11.03 -9.61
N ALA A 40 2.05 11.68 -10.43
CA ALA A 40 2.53 13.02 -10.17
C ALA A 40 1.34 13.99 -10.23
N ALA A 41 1.29 14.91 -9.27
CA ALA A 41 0.27 15.95 -9.15
C ALA A 41 0.92 17.32 -8.96
N GLY A 42 0.19 18.38 -9.30
CA GLY A 42 0.56 19.73 -8.88
C GLY A 42 0.54 19.88 -7.36
N LEU A 43 1.39 20.75 -6.82
CA LEU A 43 1.44 21.04 -5.37
C LEU A 43 0.11 21.61 -4.83
N ASP A 44 -0.67 22.23 -5.69
CA ASP A 44 -2.00 22.80 -5.43
C ASP A 44 -3.14 21.79 -5.64
N GLU A 45 -2.87 20.65 -6.26
CA GLU A 45 -3.86 19.63 -6.56
C GLU A 45 -3.94 18.51 -5.50
N ILE A 46 -3.03 18.51 -4.52
CA ILE A 46 -2.92 17.47 -3.50
C ILE A 46 -2.86 18.07 -2.09
N GLU A 47 -3.41 17.36 -1.13
CA GLU A 47 -3.29 17.65 0.31
C GLU A 47 -2.27 16.67 0.91
N ASP A 48 -1.18 17.21 1.46
CA ASP A 48 -0.10 16.40 2.04
C ASP A 48 -0.62 15.59 3.24
N GLY A 49 -0.25 14.31 3.30
CA GLY A 49 -0.70 13.37 4.33
C GLY A 49 -2.18 12.95 4.24
N LYS A 50 -2.95 13.39 3.23
CA LYS A 50 -4.34 12.97 3.07
C LYS A 50 -4.44 11.46 2.83
N PHE A 51 -5.14 10.78 3.73
CA PHE A 51 -5.51 9.38 3.57
C PHE A 51 -7.01 9.24 3.27
N THR A 52 -7.38 8.30 2.42
CA THR A 52 -8.78 7.95 2.16
C THR A 52 -8.90 6.46 1.94
N LEU A 53 -9.79 5.82 2.70
CA LEU A 53 -10.18 4.43 2.50
C LEU A 53 -11.52 4.40 1.76
N ILE A 54 -11.53 3.81 0.57
CA ILE A 54 -12.76 3.60 -0.22
C ILE A 54 -13.08 2.11 -0.21
N GLY A 55 -14.16 1.75 0.47
CA GLY A 55 -14.55 0.36 0.70
C GLY A 55 -14.42 -0.05 2.17
N PRO A 56 -14.54 -1.35 2.46
CA PRO A 56 -14.48 -1.86 3.84
C PRO A 56 -13.06 -1.81 4.39
N ASP A 57 -12.95 -1.55 5.68
CA ASP A 57 -11.72 -1.71 6.46
C ASP A 57 -11.46 -3.19 6.76
N LEU A 58 -10.20 -3.55 7.04
CA LEU A 58 -9.77 -4.90 7.41
C LEU A 58 -10.59 -5.46 8.59
N SER A 59 -10.92 -4.60 9.57
CA SER A 59 -11.74 -4.97 10.73
C SER A 59 -13.17 -5.41 10.38
N GLN A 60 -13.63 -5.12 9.16
CA GLN A 60 -14.96 -5.45 8.64
C GLN A 60 -14.93 -6.66 7.70
N MET A 61 -13.74 -7.21 7.40
CA MET A 61 -13.57 -8.35 6.52
C MET A 61 -13.65 -9.69 7.28
N GLN A 62 -14.01 -10.75 6.56
CA GLN A 62 -14.07 -12.10 7.10
C GLN A 62 -12.72 -12.79 7.00
N ASP A 63 -12.38 -13.61 7.98
CA ASP A 63 -11.19 -14.46 7.95
C ASP A 63 -11.19 -15.40 6.73
N GLY A 64 -10.05 -15.48 6.05
CA GLY A 64 -9.84 -16.22 4.80
C GLY A 64 -10.49 -15.61 3.55
N SER A 65 -11.12 -14.43 3.66
CA SER A 65 -11.79 -13.79 2.52
C SER A 65 -10.80 -13.14 1.55
N ARG A 66 -11.24 -12.95 0.30
CA ARG A 66 -10.47 -12.31 -0.77
C ARG A 66 -11.20 -11.09 -1.29
N HIS A 67 -10.51 -9.96 -1.42
CA HIS A 67 -11.10 -8.69 -1.83
C HIS A 67 -10.35 -8.07 -3.02
N PRO A 68 -11.02 -7.30 -3.89
CA PRO A 68 -10.33 -6.39 -4.80
C PRO A 68 -9.60 -5.31 -3.99
N TYR A 69 -8.42 -4.92 -4.44
CA TYR A 69 -7.62 -3.94 -3.70
C TYR A 69 -6.81 -3.07 -4.65
N ALA A 70 -6.70 -1.79 -4.33
CA ALA A 70 -5.89 -0.86 -5.09
C ALA A 70 -5.13 0.09 -4.15
N MET A 71 -3.87 0.33 -4.49
CA MET A 71 -3.08 1.39 -3.87
C MET A 71 -2.97 2.54 -4.86
N ILE A 72 -3.49 3.72 -4.52
CA ILE A 72 -3.39 4.90 -5.37
C ILE A 72 -2.69 5.99 -4.59
N TYR A 73 -1.48 6.34 -5.03
CA TYR A 73 -0.70 7.41 -4.45
C TYR A 73 -0.66 8.59 -5.41
N ARG A 74 -0.97 9.77 -4.90
CA ARG A 74 -0.62 11.02 -5.56
C ARG A 74 0.61 11.57 -4.88
N VAL A 75 1.58 11.99 -5.66
CA VAL A 75 2.85 12.53 -5.17
C VAL A 75 3.11 13.87 -5.83
N ALA A 76 3.66 14.81 -5.08
CA ALA A 76 4.02 16.13 -5.59
C ALA A 76 5.35 16.56 -4.98
N GLY A 77 6.17 17.24 -5.77
CA GLY A 77 7.47 17.72 -5.33
C GLY A 77 8.12 18.59 -6.39
N LYS A 78 8.97 19.52 -5.97
CA LYS A 78 9.63 20.47 -6.90
C LYS A 78 10.52 19.78 -7.95
N LEU A 79 11.03 18.59 -7.64
CA LEU A 79 11.91 17.78 -8.51
C LEU A 79 11.18 16.55 -9.06
N LEU A 80 9.87 16.44 -8.83
CA LEU A 80 9.11 15.27 -9.28
C LEU A 80 8.70 15.46 -10.74
N GLU A 81 9.03 14.47 -11.56
CA GLU A 81 8.65 14.40 -12.97
C GLU A 81 7.76 13.16 -13.20
N PRO A 82 6.84 13.17 -14.17
CA PRO A 82 5.99 12.02 -14.48
C PRO A 82 6.77 10.72 -14.75
N ASP A 83 7.96 10.82 -15.32
CA ASP A 83 8.81 9.65 -15.61
C ASP A 83 9.33 8.96 -14.33
N LEU A 84 9.28 9.66 -13.18
CA LEU A 84 9.62 9.09 -11.88
C LEU A 84 8.46 8.31 -11.25
N GLU A 85 7.23 8.39 -11.79
CA GLU A 85 6.05 7.68 -11.28
C GLU A 85 6.35 6.19 -11.11
N ALA A 86 6.89 5.54 -12.15
CA ALA A 86 7.20 4.11 -12.15
C ALA A 86 8.31 3.73 -11.17
N ILE A 87 9.27 4.62 -10.92
CA ILE A 87 10.36 4.38 -9.96
C ILE A 87 9.81 4.39 -8.53
N VAL A 88 8.95 5.36 -8.23
CA VAL A 88 8.28 5.46 -6.92
C VAL A 88 7.30 4.30 -6.75
N GLU A 89 6.52 3.97 -7.78
CA GLU A 89 5.56 2.87 -7.76
C GLU A 89 6.22 1.54 -7.43
N ARG A 90 7.43 1.30 -7.96
CA ARG A 90 8.16 0.06 -7.66
C ARG A 90 8.47 -0.11 -6.18
N ARG A 91 8.55 0.97 -5.39
CA ARG A 91 8.79 0.92 -3.94
C ARG A 91 7.58 0.42 -3.15
N ASN A 92 6.38 0.44 -3.73
CA ASN A 92 5.18 -0.13 -3.11
C ASN A 92 5.28 -1.65 -2.94
N HIS A 93 6.15 -2.32 -3.71
CA HIS A 93 6.49 -3.71 -3.46
C HIS A 93 7.23 -3.89 -2.14
N ASP A 94 8.09 -2.95 -1.73
CA ASP A 94 8.99 -3.13 -0.59
C ASP A 94 8.34 -2.65 0.71
N PHE A 95 7.70 -1.47 0.70
CA PHE A 95 7.24 -0.82 1.93
C PHE A 95 6.24 -1.63 2.76
N PRO A 96 5.22 -2.30 2.19
CA PRO A 96 4.31 -3.13 2.97
C PRO A 96 4.99 -4.37 3.55
N ASN A 97 6.04 -4.88 2.90
CA ASN A 97 6.80 -6.04 3.36
C ASN A 97 7.79 -5.69 4.48
N TYR A 98 7.93 -4.42 4.85
CA TYR A 98 8.75 -4.01 6.00
C TYR A 98 7.97 -4.06 7.32
N ILE A 99 6.71 -4.49 7.30
CA ILE A 99 5.84 -4.63 8.48
C ILE A 99 5.85 -6.09 8.92
#